data_AF-A0A7C5BNX9-F1
#
_entry.id   AF-A0A7C5BNX9-F1
#
_cell.length_a   1.000
_cell.length_b   1.000
_cell.length_c   1.000
_cell.angle_alpha   90.00
_cell.angle_beta   90.00
_cell.angle_gamma   90.00
#
_symmetry.space_group_name_H-M   'P 1'
#
loop_
_entity.id
_entity.type
_entity.pdbx_description
1 polymer ?
#
loop_
_entity_poly.entity_id
_entity_poly.type
_entity_poly.pdbx_seq_one_letter_code
_entity_poly.pdbx_strand_id
1 'polypeptide(L)'
;ITNDIIIGRLTMSNEVSPDQESSHIILSVPELHPRNNGDMDKAKRHLDERNGFDRRLQNAADQIAKRRVKDRRTDEDKFDIYRRQLRTKLMLKFRQQKPLLFWPLVATFSVLSIITVLALIFPKKLPISLANCLAPAAPEVNWSNCLKPRLNLQNKDLTNSQLRNSQLIGSNFMNTTFTGSDLAYADLRFTNLNYSQLQNTILLGSNLKNADLSYADLTNADLSYTDLTNANLGGSKLDNVRLGNAIWIDGQLCAPHSIGYCITVDSQEP
;
A
#
# COMPACT_ATOMS: atom_id res chain seq x y z
N ILE A 1 -40.98 -15.64 -3.21
CA ILE A 1 -41.45 -15.03 -4.48
C ILE A 1 -40.87 -15.88 -5.60
N THR A 2 -41.65 -16.80 -6.15
CA THR A 2 -41.23 -17.61 -7.31
C THR A 2 -41.57 -16.82 -8.57
N ASN A 3 -40.56 -16.50 -9.38
CA ASN A 3 -40.74 -15.79 -10.65
C ASN A 3 -41.00 -16.82 -11.74
N ASP A 4 -42.27 -17.06 -12.05
CA ASP A 4 -42.66 -17.99 -13.10
C ASP A 4 -42.45 -17.31 -14.47
N ILE A 5 -41.51 -17.82 -15.28
CA ILE A 5 -41.25 -17.34 -16.64
C ILE A 5 -42.09 -18.16 -17.61
N ILE A 6 -43.04 -17.51 -18.29
CA ILE A 6 -43.81 -18.16 -19.37
C ILE A 6 -43.02 -18.10 -20.67
N ILE A 7 -42.57 -19.26 -21.14
CA ILE A 7 -41.87 -19.37 -22.42
C ILE A 7 -42.86 -19.76 -23.51
N GLY A 8 -43.50 -18.78 -24.14
CA GLY A 8 -44.64 -18.99 -25.06
C GLY A 8 -44.33 -19.69 -26.39
N ARG A 9 -43.08 -20.07 -26.68
CA ARG A 9 -42.67 -20.77 -27.91
C ARG A 9 -42.13 -22.17 -27.69
N LEU A 10 -42.01 -22.62 -26.43
CA LEU A 10 -41.56 -23.98 -26.12
C LEU A 10 -42.77 -24.89 -25.95
N THR A 11 -42.64 -26.10 -26.49
CA THR A 11 -43.56 -27.22 -26.37
C THR A 11 -42.96 -28.27 -25.44
N MET A 12 -43.77 -29.15 -24.87
CA MET A 12 -43.29 -30.21 -23.96
C MET A 12 -42.27 -31.17 -24.61
N SER A 13 -42.20 -31.19 -25.94
CA SER A 13 -41.23 -31.95 -26.73
C SER A 13 -39.92 -31.20 -27.02
N ASN A 14 -39.76 -29.95 -26.59
CA ASN A 14 -38.49 -29.25 -26.74
C ASN A 14 -37.48 -29.69 -25.68
N GLU A 15 -36.20 -29.60 -26.02
CA GLU A 15 -35.09 -29.94 -25.14
C GLU A 15 -34.63 -28.74 -24.31
N VAL A 16 -34.20 -29.02 -23.08
CA VAL A 16 -33.66 -28.09 -22.09
C VAL A 16 -32.52 -28.77 -21.37
N SER A 17 -31.47 -28.02 -21.03
CA SER A 17 -30.33 -28.53 -20.26
C SER A 17 -30.23 -27.77 -18.94
N PRO A 18 -30.79 -28.31 -17.84
CA PRO A 18 -30.79 -27.63 -16.54
C PRO A 18 -29.39 -27.49 -15.93
N ASP A 19 -28.51 -28.45 -16.23
CA ASP A 19 -27.14 -28.58 -15.75
C ASP A 19 -26.10 -27.93 -16.68
N GLN A 20 -26.52 -27.41 -17.84
CA GLN A 20 -25.68 -26.90 -18.93
C GLN A 20 -24.75 -27.94 -19.58
N GLU A 21 -24.91 -29.22 -19.25
CA GLU A 21 -24.08 -30.32 -19.76
C GLU A 21 -24.91 -31.34 -20.55
N SER A 22 -26.15 -31.61 -20.16
CA SER A 22 -26.99 -32.64 -20.79
C SER A 22 -28.38 -32.12 -21.17
N SER A 23 -28.82 -32.41 -22.40
CA SER A 23 -30.13 -31.96 -22.91
C SER A 23 -31.21 -33.02 -22.67
N HIS A 24 -32.29 -32.60 -22.01
CA HIS A 24 -33.45 -33.42 -21.67
C HIS A 24 -34.72 -32.80 -22.23
N ILE A 25 -35.70 -33.61 -22.59
CA ILE A 25 -36.98 -33.11 -23.06
C ILE A 25 -37.74 -32.49 -21.89
N ILE A 26 -38.38 -31.33 -22.07
CA ILE A 26 -39.06 -30.59 -20.98
C ILE A 26 -40.08 -31.47 -20.24
N LEU A 27 -40.79 -32.35 -20.95
CA LEU A 27 -41.73 -33.31 -20.33
C LEU A 27 -41.07 -34.18 -19.25
N SER A 28 -39.79 -34.52 -19.41
CA SER A 28 -39.03 -35.37 -18.49
C SER A 28 -38.49 -34.63 -17.26
N VAL A 29 -38.67 -33.31 -17.17
CA VAL A 29 -38.22 -32.47 -16.05
C VAL A 29 -39.44 -31.88 -15.32
N PRO A 30 -39.94 -32.52 -14.24
CA PRO A 30 -41.21 -32.15 -13.59
C PRO A 30 -41.23 -30.73 -13.03
N GLU A 31 -40.09 -30.18 -12.64
CA GLU A 31 -39.95 -28.82 -12.11
C GLU A 31 -40.28 -27.73 -13.14
N LEU A 32 -40.20 -28.07 -14.43
CA LEU A 32 -40.47 -27.15 -15.54
C LEU A 32 -41.92 -27.27 -16.05
N HIS A 33 -42.75 -28.09 -15.41
CA HIS A 33 -44.15 -28.22 -15.80
C HIS A 33 -44.93 -26.99 -15.33
N PRO A 34 -45.68 -26.32 -16.23
CA PRO A 34 -46.40 -25.11 -15.90
C PRO A 34 -47.47 -25.41 -14.85
N ARG A 35 -47.39 -24.71 -13.72
CA ARG A 35 -48.42 -24.76 -12.68
C ARG A 35 -49.70 -24.16 -13.25
N ASN A 36 -50.76 -24.96 -13.30
CA ASN A 36 -52.02 -24.59 -13.95
C ASN A 36 -52.85 -23.62 -13.07
N ASN A 37 -52.33 -22.41 -12.85
CA ASN A 37 -53.04 -21.33 -12.19
C ASN A 37 -53.38 -20.24 -13.23
N GLY A 38 -54.56 -19.64 -13.15
CA GLY A 38 -55.13 -18.67 -14.10
C GLY A 38 -54.35 -17.36 -14.33
N ASP A 39 -53.08 -17.27 -13.91
CA ASP A 39 -52.20 -16.11 -14.10
C ASP A 39 -51.52 -16.05 -15.49
N MET A 40 -51.71 -17.06 -16.35
CA MET A 40 -51.20 -17.08 -17.73
C MET A 40 -51.66 -15.84 -18.53
N ASP A 41 -52.90 -15.39 -18.31
CA ASP A 41 -53.46 -14.21 -18.97
C ASP A 41 -52.93 -12.89 -18.41
N LYS A 42 -52.42 -12.85 -17.18
CA LYS A 42 -51.69 -11.69 -16.68
C LYS A 42 -50.31 -11.61 -17.32
N ALA A 43 -49.57 -12.73 -17.33
CA ALA A 43 -48.20 -12.74 -17.83
C ALA A 43 -48.10 -12.55 -19.36
N LYS A 44 -49.10 -12.98 -20.15
CA LYS A 44 -49.21 -12.60 -21.58
C LYS A 44 -49.27 -11.09 -21.81
N ARG A 45 -49.85 -10.30 -20.89
CA ARG A 45 -49.92 -8.83 -21.02
C ARG A 45 -48.56 -8.15 -20.91
N HIS A 46 -47.57 -8.83 -20.31
CA HIS A 46 -46.21 -8.31 -20.17
C HIS A 46 -45.34 -8.56 -21.43
N LEU A 47 -45.78 -9.42 -22.34
CA LEU A 47 -45.10 -9.76 -23.60
C LEU A 47 -45.43 -8.83 -24.77
N ASP A 48 -46.36 -7.87 -24.62
CA ASP A 48 -46.72 -6.99 -25.74
C ASP A 48 -45.54 -6.04 -26.06
N GLU A 49 -44.85 -6.33 -27.17
CA GLU A 49 -43.72 -5.56 -27.72
C GLU A 49 -44.18 -4.27 -28.42
N ARG A 50 -45.50 -4.05 -28.58
CA ARG A 50 -46.06 -2.86 -29.22
C ARG A 50 -45.88 -1.64 -28.32
N ASN A 51 -45.29 -0.59 -28.86
CA ASN A 51 -44.98 0.65 -28.14
C ASN A 51 -46.20 1.57 -27.87
N GLY A 52 -47.43 1.12 -28.12
CA GLY A 52 -48.69 1.83 -27.80
C GLY A 52 -48.99 3.08 -28.65
N PHE A 53 -48.04 3.53 -29.47
CA PHE A 53 -48.24 4.61 -30.44
C PHE A 53 -48.54 3.98 -31.80
N ASP A 54 -49.78 3.54 -32.01
CA ASP A 54 -50.19 3.09 -33.34
C ASP A 54 -50.14 4.29 -34.29
N ARG A 55 -49.25 4.23 -35.30
CA ARG A 55 -49.07 5.29 -36.30
C ARG A 55 -50.34 5.63 -37.08
N ARG A 56 -51.36 4.76 -37.01
CA ARG A 56 -52.65 4.94 -37.70
C ARG A 56 -53.60 5.91 -37.01
N LEU A 57 -53.41 6.19 -35.72
CA LEU A 57 -54.26 7.11 -34.95
C LEU A 57 -53.96 8.60 -35.20
N GLN A 58 -52.93 8.90 -35.99
CA GLN A 58 -52.54 10.28 -36.27
C GLN A 58 -53.51 11.00 -37.22
N ASN A 59 -54.32 10.25 -37.98
CA ASN A 59 -55.37 10.79 -38.85
C ASN A 59 -56.74 10.28 -38.43
N ALA A 60 -57.23 10.73 -37.27
CA ALA A 60 -58.61 10.48 -36.84
C ALA A 60 -59.68 11.10 -37.77
N ALA A 61 -59.27 11.89 -38.78
CA ALA A 61 -60.17 12.55 -39.71
C ALA A 61 -60.60 11.67 -40.91
N ASP A 62 -59.95 10.52 -41.20
CA ASP A 62 -60.16 9.81 -42.47
C ASP A 62 -60.71 8.37 -42.37
N GLN A 63 -61.18 7.91 -41.21
CA GLN A 63 -61.59 6.51 -41.02
C GLN A 63 -63.00 6.28 -40.47
N ILE A 64 -63.96 7.14 -40.81
CA ILE A 64 -65.37 6.68 -40.89
C ILE A 64 -65.57 5.83 -42.17
N ALA A 65 -64.67 5.94 -43.15
CA ALA A 65 -64.75 5.19 -44.39
C ALA A 65 -64.01 3.83 -44.30
N LYS A 66 -64.81 2.75 -44.38
CA LYS A 66 -64.45 1.35 -44.66
C LYS A 66 -64.02 0.49 -43.46
N ARG A 67 -64.99 0.19 -42.59
CA ARG A 67 -65.03 -1.11 -41.90
C ARG A 67 -65.07 -2.23 -42.95
N ARG A 68 -63.90 -2.79 -43.29
CA ARG A 68 -63.82 -4.03 -44.07
C ARG A 68 -64.39 -5.15 -43.19
N VAL A 69 -65.41 -5.85 -43.70
CA VAL A 69 -66.22 -6.89 -43.03
C VAL A 69 -65.42 -8.17 -42.62
N LYS A 70 -64.09 -8.12 -42.61
CA LYS A 70 -63.21 -9.24 -42.22
C LYS A 70 -61.95 -8.80 -41.46
N ASP A 71 -61.98 -7.69 -40.73
CA ASP A 71 -60.89 -7.45 -39.77
C ASP A 71 -61.07 -8.41 -38.58
N ARG A 72 -60.14 -9.35 -38.41
CA ARG A 72 -60.15 -10.35 -37.32
C ARG A 72 -59.79 -9.75 -35.95
N ARG A 73 -59.65 -8.43 -35.86
CA ARG A 73 -59.14 -7.73 -34.68
C ARG A 73 -60.32 -7.21 -33.86
N THR A 74 -60.40 -7.66 -32.61
CA THR A 74 -61.30 -7.13 -31.59
C THR A 74 -60.81 -5.75 -31.13
N ASP A 75 -61.73 -4.85 -30.78
CA ASP A 75 -61.37 -3.59 -30.12
C ASP A 75 -60.58 -3.88 -28.85
N GLU A 76 -59.45 -3.20 -28.69
CA GLU A 76 -58.61 -3.32 -27.49
C GLU A 76 -59.13 -2.42 -26.37
N ASP A 77 -58.96 -2.84 -25.12
CA ASP A 77 -59.36 -2.03 -23.98
C ASP A 77 -58.54 -0.73 -23.88
N LYS A 78 -59.22 0.38 -23.56
CA LYS A 78 -58.61 1.72 -23.49
C LYS A 78 -57.54 1.78 -22.40
N PHE A 79 -57.71 1.04 -21.31
CA PHE A 79 -56.74 0.98 -20.21
C PHE A 79 -55.41 0.35 -20.66
N ASP A 80 -55.47 -0.69 -21.48
CA ASP A 80 -54.29 -1.39 -22.00
C ASP A 80 -53.51 -0.53 -23.02
N ILE A 81 -54.21 0.28 -23.83
CA ILE A 81 -53.59 1.28 -24.69
C ILE A 81 -52.87 2.34 -23.84
N TYR A 82 -53.54 2.89 -22.83
CA TYR A 82 -52.98 3.91 -21.94
C TYR A 82 -51.71 3.41 -21.23
N ARG A 83 -51.77 2.20 -20.66
CA ARG A 83 -50.65 1.58 -19.94
C ARG A 83 -49.42 1.42 -20.83
N ARG A 84 -49.60 0.98 -22.09
CA ARG A 84 -48.49 0.84 -23.05
C ARG A 84 -47.90 2.19 -23.45
N GLN A 85 -48.74 3.19 -23.71
CA GLN A 85 -48.27 4.54 -24.02
C GLN A 85 -47.48 5.14 -22.85
N LEU A 86 -47.95 4.97 -21.62
CA LEU A 86 -47.26 5.41 -20.42
C LEU A 86 -45.91 4.72 -20.27
N ARG A 87 -45.85 3.39 -20.46
CA ARG A 87 -44.59 2.63 -20.47
C ARG A 87 -43.61 3.18 -21.49
N THR A 88 -44.04 3.43 -22.72
CA THR A 88 -43.17 3.97 -23.77
C THR A 88 -42.70 5.38 -23.46
N LYS A 89 -43.57 6.26 -22.94
CA LYS A 89 -43.18 7.62 -22.49
C LYS A 89 -42.16 7.57 -21.37
N LEU A 90 -42.33 6.68 -20.39
CA LEU A 90 -41.38 6.48 -19.30
C LEU A 90 -40.05 5.94 -19.83
N MET A 91 -40.06 4.93 -20.68
CA MET A 91 -38.83 4.41 -21.29
C MET A 91 -38.08 5.50 -22.07
N LEU A 92 -38.77 6.30 -22.88
CA LEU A 92 -38.14 7.41 -23.62
C LEU A 92 -37.57 8.48 -22.67
N LYS A 93 -38.29 8.84 -21.60
CA LYS A 93 -37.83 9.80 -20.59
C LYS A 93 -36.54 9.36 -19.90
N PHE A 94 -36.36 8.06 -19.67
CA PHE A 94 -35.23 7.51 -18.93
C PHE A 94 -34.14 6.86 -19.79
N ARG A 95 -34.34 6.71 -21.11
CA ARG A 95 -33.37 6.06 -22.03
C ARG A 95 -32.05 6.83 -22.19
N GLN A 96 -32.04 8.14 -21.92
CA GLN A 96 -30.87 9.00 -22.08
C GLN A 96 -30.11 9.31 -20.79
N GLN A 97 -30.51 8.78 -19.64
CA GLN A 97 -29.82 9.04 -18.37
C GLN A 97 -28.72 8.02 -18.06
N LYS A 98 -27.86 7.70 -19.03
CA LYS A 98 -26.55 7.12 -18.68
C LYS A 98 -25.62 8.30 -18.44
N PRO A 99 -25.14 8.55 -17.20
CA PRO A 99 -24.12 9.57 -17.01
C PRO A 99 -22.92 9.18 -17.86
N LEU A 100 -22.45 10.10 -18.69
CA LEU A 100 -21.23 9.94 -19.45
C LEU A 100 -20.08 9.77 -18.44
N LEU A 101 -19.75 8.51 -18.11
CA LEU A 101 -18.57 8.09 -17.34
C LEU A 101 -17.24 8.60 -17.96
N PHE A 102 -17.32 9.26 -19.10
CA PHE A 102 -16.24 9.95 -19.79
C PHE A 102 -15.55 11.00 -18.91
N TRP A 103 -16.30 11.88 -18.25
CA TRP A 103 -15.70 12.93 -17.41
C TRP A 103 -14.90 12.41 -16.21
N PRO A 104 -15.39 11.44 -15.42
CA PRO A 104 -14.57 10.87 -14.34
C PRO A 104 -13.34 10.12 -14.87
N LEU A 105 -13.45 9.41 -16.01
CA LEU A 105 -12.28 8.73 -16.61
C LEU A 105 -11.23 9.73 -17.09
N VAL A 106 -11.63 10.80 -17.78
CA VAL A 106 -10.71 11.86 -18.22
C VAL A 106 -10.06 12.57 -17.03
N ALA A 107 -10.82 12.83 -15.96
CA ALA A 107 -10.27 13.39 -14.73
C ALA A 107 -9.22 12.47 -14.08
N THR A 108 -9.50 11.16 -14.00
CA THR A 108 -8.52 10.20 -13.44
C THR A 108 -7.26 10.09 -14.27
N PHE A 109 -7.37 10.06 -15.60
CA PHE A 109 -6.23 10.03 -16.50
C PHE A 109 -5.40 11.31 -16.42
N SER A 110 -6.04 12.49 -16.35
CA SER A 110 -5.35 13.76 -16.16
C SER A 110 -4.60 13.81 -14.82
N VAL A 111 -5.21 13.34 -13.73
CA VAL A 111 -4.55 13.28 -12.41
C VAL A 111 -3.35 12.32 -12.45
N LEU A 112 -3.49 11.13 -13.03
CA LEU A 112 -2.39 10.18 -13.19
C LEU A 112 -1.26 10.76 -14.06
N SER A 113 -1.60 11.41 -15.16
CA SER A 113 -0.62 12.08 -16.02
C SER A 113 0.13 13.17 -15.26
N ILE A 114 -0.57 14.00 -14.48
CA ILE A 114 0.07 15.03 -13.65
C ILE A 114 0.99 14.41 -12.60
N ILE A 115 0.56 13.35 -11.90
CA ILE A 115 1.38 12.64 -10.91
C ILE A 115 2.65 12.08 -11.56
N THR A 116 2.54 11.45 -12.74
CA THR A 116 3.70 10.91 -13.46
C THR A 116 4.66 12.00 -13.92
N VAL A 117 4.15 13.11 -14.45
CA VAL A 117 4.96 14.27 -14.84
C VAL A 117 5.65 14.88 -13.63
N LEU A 118 4.95 15.02 -12.49
CA LEU A 118 5.55 15.49 -11.24
C LEU A 118 6.62 14.53 -10.72
N ALA A 119 6.44 13.21 -10.85
CA ALA A 119 7.46 12.23 -10.47
C ALA A 119 8.72 12.30 -11.35
N LEU A 120 8.57 12.65 -12.63
CA LEU A 120 9.70 12.83 -13.56
C LEU A 120 10.43 14.18 -13.35
N ILE A 121 9.69 15.26 -13.06
CA ILE A 121 10.26 16.60 -12.81
C ILE A 121 10.90 16.68 -11.43
N PHE A 122 10.30 16.04 -10.43
CA PHE A 122 10.78 15.99 -9.06
C PHE A 122 11.10 14.53 -8.67
N PRO A 123 12.18 13.94 -9.23
CA PRO A 123 12.63 12.66 -8.74
C PRO A 123 13.01 12.85 -7.26
N LYS A 124 12.14 12.39 -6.36
CA LYS A 124 12.53 12.23 -4.95
C LYS A 124 13.66 11.21 -4.99
N LYS A 125 14.90 11.69 -4.84
CA LYS A 125 16.02 10.82 -4.53
C LYS A 125 15.58 10.05 -3.29
N LEU A 126 15.27 8.76 -3.43
CA LEU A 126 15.05 7.92 -2.27
C LEU A 126 16.30 8.10 -1.41
N PRO A 127 16.20 8.55 -0.15
CA PRO A 127 17.36 8.83 0.69
C PRO A 127 17.93 7.51 1.22
N ILE A 128 18.02 6.50 0.37
CA ILE A 128 18.77 5.30 0.64
C ILE A 128 20.15 5.63 0.12
N SER A 129 20.97 6.25 0.98
CA SER A 129 22.39 6.38 0.72
C SER A 129 22.91 4.96 0.49
N LEU A 130 23.26 4.63 -0.75
CA LEU A 130 23.82 3.32 -1.05
C LEU A 130 25.22 3.29 -0.44
N ALA A 131 25.53 2.26 0.36
CA ALA A 131 26.87 2.09 0.91
C ALA A 131 27.91 2.06 -0.24
N ASN A 132 28.95 2.86 -0.11
CA ASN A 132 30.03 2.96 -1.09
C ASN A 132 31.39 2.77 -0.39
N CYS A 133 31.81 1.51 -0.25
CA CYS A 133 33.08 1.16 0.39
C CYS A 133 34.32 1.67 -0.36
N LEU A 134 34.20 2.09 -1.63
CA LEU A 134 35.30 2.63 -2.42
C LEU A 134 35.42 4.15 -2.31
N ALA A 135 34.41 4.82 -1.76
CA ALA A 135 34.47 6.26 -1.53
C ALA A 135 35.65 6.61 -0.62
N PRO A 136 36.39 7.70 -0.91
CA PRO A 136 37.43 8.19 -0.02
C PRO A 136 36.84 8.72 1.29
N ALA A 137 37.69 8.85 2.31
CA ALA A 137 37.29 9.44 3.59
C ALA A 137 36.85 10.89 3.39
N ALA A 138 35.60 11.18 3.73
CA ALA A 138 34.99 12.50 3.64
C ALA A 138 33.78 12.58 4.60
N PRO A 139 33.30 13.79 4.93
CA PRO A 139 32.02 13.96 5.60
C PRO A 139 30.88 13.27 4.84
N GLU A 140 29.86 12.80 5.56
CA GLU A 140 28.66 12.12 5.04
C GLU A 140 28.93 10.83 4.25
N VAL A 141 30.18 10.34 4.24
CA VAL A 141 30.52 9.10 3.54
C VAL A 141 29.73 7.93 4.11
N ASN A 142 29.22 7.09 3.23
CA ASN A 142 28.53 5.87 3.63
C ASN A 142 29.41 4.64 3.42
N TRP A 143 30.01 4.15 4.50
CA TRP A 143 30.69 2.87 4.58
C TRP A 143 29.94 1.83 5.42
N SER A 144 28.61 1.90 5.47
CA SER A 144 27.81 0.89 6.16
C SER A 144 28.09 -0.50 5.60
N ASN A 145 28.31 -1.48 6.47
CA ASN A 145 28.65 -2.88 6.12
C ASN A 145 30.01 -3.07 5.41
N CYS A 146 30.90 -2.08 5.44
CA CYS A 146 32.21 -2.19 4.77
C CYS A 146 33.27 -2.88 5.63
N LEU A 147 34.15 -3.65 4.97
CA LEU A 147 35.36 -4.23 5.56
C LEU A 147 36.56 -3.29 5.35
N LYS A 148 36.98 -2.60 6.40
CA LYS A 148 38.09 -1.62 6.37
C LYS A 148 39.01 -1.75 7.61
N PRO A 149 39.59 -2.92 7.89
CA PRO A 149 40.47 -3.10 9.05
C PRO A 149 41.79 -2.35 8.85
N ARG A 150 42.40 -1.90 9.96
CA ARG A 150 43.71 -1.22 10.01
C ARG A 150 43.79 0.02 9.11
N LEU A 151 42.67 0.73 8.98
CA LEU A 151 42.61 1.96 8.20
C LEU A 151 43.34 3.08 8.94
N ASN A 152 44.15 3.89 8.24
CA ASN A 152 44.80 5.06 8.83
C ASN A 152 44.12 6.34 8.35
N LEU A 153 43.31 6.95 9.22
CA LEU A 153 42.60 8.21 8.97
C LEU A 153 42.87 9.25 10.06
N GLN A 154 44.10 9.33 10.57
CA GLN A 154 44.46 10.37 11.53
C GLN A 154 44.14 11.78 10.98
N ASN A 155 43.61 12.65 11.84
CA ASN A 155 43.29 14.04 11.51
C ASN A 155 42.32 14.18 10.32
N LYS A 156 41.35 13.26 10.18
CA LYS A 156 40.33 13.32 9.13
C LYS A 156 38.99 13.80 9.65
N ASP A 157 38.19 14.31 8.72
CA ASP A 157 36.82 14.68 8.97
C ASP A 157 35.88 13.64 8.35
N LEU A 158 35.10 12.99 9.21
CA LEU A 158 34.06 12.01 8.91
C LEU A 158 32.73 12.44 9.54
N THR A 159 32.51 13.75 9.73
CA THR A 159 31.26 14.30 10.26
C THR A 159 30.04 13.73 9.51
N ASN A 160 28.99 13.35 10.25
CA ASN A 160 27.76 12.75 9.73
C ASN A 160 27.96 11.49 8.85
N SER A 161 29.09 10.78 8.98
CA SER A 161 29.34 9.55 8.22
C SER A 161 28.43 8.39 8.66
N GLN A 162 28.15 7.48 7.74
CA GLN A 162 27.39 6.25 7.99
C GLN A 162 28.33 5.06 7.95
N LEU A 163 28.65 4.51 9.12
CA LEU A 163 29.64 3.46 9.36
C LEU A 163 29.01 2.24 10.05
N ARG A 164 27.68 2.15 10.04
CA ARG A 164 26.91 1.08 10.69
C ARG A 164 27.36 -0.30 10.23
N ASN A 165 27.54 -1.23 11.18
CA ASN A 165 27.95 -2.61 10.92
C ASN A 165 29.25 -2.74 10.09
N SER A 166 30.13 -1.73 10.13
CA SER A 166 31.42 -1.77 9.45
C SER A 166 32.48 -2.47 10.31
N GLN A 167 33.49 -3.06 9.66
CA GLN A 167 34.64 -3.66 10.33
C GLN A 167 35.85 -2.73 10.22
N LEU A 168 36.17 -2.06 11.32
CA LEU A 168 37.22 -1.03 11.41
C LEU A 168 38.32 -1.44 12.40
N ILE A 169 38.42 -2.74 12.71
CA ILE A 169 39.36 -3.32 13.68
C ILE A 169 40.79 -2.79 13.48
N GLY A 170 41.40 -2.31 14.55
CA GLY A 170 42.80 -1.85 14.55
C GLY A 170 43.05 -0.58 13.73
N SER A 171 42.01 0.15 13.34
CA SER A 171 42.15 1.41 12.61
C SER A 171 42.65 2.54 13.50
N ASN A 172 43.34 3.49 12.88
CA ASN A 172 43.87 4.68 13.52
C ASN A 172 43.02 5.90 13.13
N PHE A 173 42.21 6.34 14.09
CA PHE A 173 41.33 7.50 14.03
C PHE A 173 41.72 8.58 15.05
N MET A 174 43.01 8.64 15.42
CA MET A 174 43.50 9.69 16.31
C MET A 174 43.12 11.07 15.75
N ASN A 175 42.55 11.92 16.60
CA ASN A 175 42.12 13.28 16.27
C ASN A 175 41.18 13.34 15.03
N THR A 176 40.34 12.32 14.84
CA THR A 176 39.34 12.28 13.76
C THR A 176 38.01 12.84 14.24
N THR A 177 37.31 13.57 13.37
CA THR A 177 35.97 14.10 13.66
C THR A 177 34.90 13.12 13.18
N PHE A 178 34.08 12.65 14.11
CA PHE A 178 32.92 11.77 13.87
C PHE A 178 31.61 12.40 14.33
N THR A 179 31.58 13.70 14.63
CA THR A 179 30.39 14.38 15.16
C THR A 179 29.14 14.03 14.34
N GLY A 180 28.09 13.54 15.02
CA GLY A 180 26.83 13.13 14.39
C GLY A 180 26.87 11.86 13.53
N SER A 181 27.96 11.09 13.55
CA SER A 181 28.09 9.87 12.74
C SER A 181 27.32 8.68 13.31
N ASP A 182 26.97 7.73 12.45
CA ASP A 182 26.38 6.44 12.84
C ASP A 182 27.42 5.32 12.75
N LEU A 183 27.93 4.89 13.90
CA LEU A 183 28.86 3.77 14.10
C LEU A 183 28.15 2.59 14.80
N ALA A 184 26.82 2.52 14.77
CA ALA A 184 26.08 1.46 15.43
C ALA A 184 26.51 0.07 14.92
N TYR A 185 26.70 -0.87 15.84
CA TYR A 185 27.14 -2.24 15.57
C TYR A 185 28.48 -2.36 14.82
N ALA A 186 29.27 -1.29 14.74
CA ALA A 186 30.59 -1.35 14.13
C ALA A 186 31.58 -2.15 15.01
N ASP A 187 32.49 -2.86 14.36
CA ASP A 187 33.61 -3.52 15.03
C ASP A 187 34.82 -2.58 15.06
N LEU A 188 35.05 -1.96 16.22
CA LEU A 188 36.09 -0.97 16.52
C LEU A 188 37.12 -1.54 17.50
N ARG A 189 37.27 -2.86 17.58
CA ARG A 189 38.27 -3.47 18.48
C ARG A 189 39.67 -2.97 18.14
N PHE A 190 40.45 -2.68 19.17
CA PHE A 190 41.84 -2.22 19.05
C PHE A 190 42.02 -0.92 18.25
N THR A 191 40.97 -0.12 18.03
CA THR A 191 41.12 1.16 17.31
C THR A 191 41.75 2.21 18.20
N ASN A 192 42.53 3.11 17.59
CA ASN A 192 42.98 4.34 18.23
C ASN A 192 42.00 5.47 17.91
N LEU A 193 41.22 5.91 18.90
CA LEU A 193 40.28 7.03 18.87
C LEU A 193 40.74 8.18 19.79
N ASN A 194 42.02 8.22 20.13
CA ASN A 194 42.59 9.23 21.03
C ASN A 194 42.38 10.64 20.46
N TYR A 195 41.94 11.59 21.30
CA TYR A 195 41.55 12.95 20.91
C TYR A 195 40.44 13.06 19.85
N SER A 196 39.71 11.99 19.53
CA SER A 196 38.64 12.05 18.53
C SER A 196 37.43 12.86 19.02
N GLN A 197 36.73 13.48 18.07
CA GLN A 197 35.49 14.23 18.33
C GLN A 197 34.31 13.34 18.01
N LEU A 198 33.68 12.75 19.03
CA LEU A 198 32.59 11.78 18.93
C LEU A 198 31.25 12.34 19.44
N GLN A 199 31.08 13.66 19.49
CA GLN A 199 29.86 14.26 20.03
C GLN A 199 28.64 13.88 19.20
N ASN A 200 27.54 13.54 19.88
CA ASN A 200 26.29 13.10 19.25
C ASN A 200 26.44 11.88 18.32
N THR A 201 27.51 11.08 18.47
CA THR A 201 27.74 9.87 17.67
C THR A 201 26.87 8.73 18.17
N ILE A 202 26.34 7.92 17.26
CA ILE A 202 25.62 6.68 17.59
C ILE A 202 26.61 5.52 17.57
N LEU A 203 26.96 4.99 18.74
CA LEU A 203 27.83 3.82 18.92
C LEU A 203 27.05 2.59 19.41
N LEU A 204 25.70 2.66 19.40
CA LEU A 204 24.78 1.61 19.84
C LEU A 204 25.23 0.21 19.42
N GLY A 205 25.47 -0.67 20.39
CA GLY A 205 25.83 -2.08 20.13
C GLY A 205 27.17 -2.30 19.44
N SER A 206 28.03 -1.28 19.35
CA SER A 206 29.37 -1.41 18.77
C SER A 206 30.30 -2.24 19.66
N ASN A 207 31.42 -2.68 19.09
CA ASN A 207 32.47 -3.40 19.82
C ASN A 207 33.73 -2.54 19.92
N LEU A 208 33.98 -1.96 21.10
CA LEU A 208 35.12 -1.10 21.40
C LEU A 208 36.14 -1.80 22.30
N LYS A 209 36.16 -3.15 22.37
CA LYS A 209 37.12 -3.86 23.22
C LYS A 209 38.55 -3.46 22.89
N ASN A 210 39.30 -3.12 23.94
CA ASN A 210 40.70 -2.68 23.84
C ASN A 210 40.92 -1.44 22.94
N ALA A 211 39.89 -0.63 22.67
CA ALA A 211 40.06 0.63 21.97
C ALA A 211 40.69 1.70 22.87
N ASP A 212 41.48 2.61 22.29
CA ASP A 212 41.97 3.80 23.00
C ASP A 212 41.08 5.00 22.70
N LEU A 213 40.26 5.41 23.66
CA LEU A 213 39.37 6.57 23.62
C LEU A 213 39.89 7.69 24.54
N SER A 214 41.15 7.66 24.95
CA SER A 214 41.69 8.69 25.84
C SER A 214 41.56 10.08 25.22
N TYR A 215 41.17 11.05 26.04
CA TYR A 215 40.88 12.43 25.63
C TYR A 215 39.83 12.61 24.52
N ALA A 216 39.08 11.56 24.15
CA ALA A 216 37.99 11.67 23.19
C ALA A 216 36.82 12.46 23.79
N ASP A 217 36.10 13.19 22.95
CA ASP A 217 34.91 13.91 23.36
C ASP A 217 33.66 13.15 22.93
N LEU A 218 33.05 12.42 23.87
CA LEU A 218 31.86 11.60 23.66
C LEU A 218 30.58 12.36 24.04
N THR A 219 30.61 13.68 24.24
CA THR A 219 29.44 14.43 24.73
C THR A 219 28.16 14.10 23.95
N ASN A 220 27.09 13.71 24.64
CA ASN A 220 25.81 13.25 24.06
C ASN A 220 25.86 12.01 23.15
N ALA A 221 26.96 11.24 23.13
CA ALA A 221 27.03 10.00 22.35
C ALA A 221 26.13 8.91 22.94
N ASP A 222 25.65 8.02 22.08
CA ASP A 222 24.89 6.83 22.48
C ASP A 222 25.78 5.59 22.43
N LEU A 223 26.23 5.14 23.60
CA LEU A 223 27.03 3.94 23.82
C LEU A 223 26.19 2.79 24.40
N SER A 224 24.85 2.85 24.32
CA SER A 224 24.00 1.77 24.84
C SER A 224 24.35 0.42 24.20
N TYR A 225 24.34 -0.67 24.97
CA TYR A 225 24.72 -2.02 24.52
C TYR A 225 26.15 -2.16 23.96
N THR A 226 27.00 -1.15 24.09
CA THR A 226 28.38 -1.19 23.58
C THR A 226 29.26 -2.02 24.49
N ASP A 227 30.22 -2.74 23.91
CA ASP A 227 31.24 -3.45 24.68
C ASP A 227 32.52 -2.63 24.78
N LEU A 228 32.80 -2.06 25.96
CA LEU A 228 33.97 -1.25 26.28
C LEU A 228 35.03 -2.04 27.05
N THR A 229 34.94 -3.38 27.13
CA THR A 229 35.89 -4.17 27.94
C THR A 229 37.34 -3.82 27.60
N ASN A 230 38.13 -3.43 28.60
CA ASN A 230 39.53 -2.98 28.48
C ASN A 230 39.76 -1.74 27.59
N ALA A 231 38.73 -0.96 27.26
CA ALA A 231 38.92 0.31 26.57
C ALA A 231 39.56 1.35 27.49
N ASN A 232 40.43 2.21 26.95
CA ASN A 232 41.02 3.33 27.69
C ASN A 232 40.16 4.58 27.53
N LEU A 233 39.50 5.04 28.59
CA LEU A 233 38.68 6.26 28.61
C LEU A 233 39.35 7.44 29.34
N GLY A 234 40.66 7.35 29.65
CA GLY A 234 41.37 8.36 30.43
C GLY A 234 41.25 9.77 29.85
N GLY A 235 40.68 10.70 30.62
CA GLY A 235 40.50 12.09 30.19
C GLY A 235 39.41 12.31 29.13
N SER A 236 38.64 11.28 28.75
CA SER A 236 37.50 11.44 27.85
C SER A 236 36.39 12.26 28.49
N LYS A 237 35.63 13.01 27.68
CA LYS A 237 34.43 13.70 28.14
C LYS A 237 33.23 12.79 27.98
N LEU A 238 32.55 12.50 29.09
CA LEU A 238 31.40 11.61 29.12
C LEU A 238 30.09 12.35 29.43
N ASP A 239 30.05 13.68 29.27
CA ASP A 239 28.87 14.48 29.58
C ASP A 239 27.65 13.99 28.77
N ASN A 240 26.59 13.57 29.48
CA ASN A 240 25.34 13.07 28.90
C ASN A 240 25.49 11.88 27.92
N VAL A 241 26.53 11.05 28.10
CA VAL A 241 26.70 9.81 27.33
C VAL A 241 25.67 8.77 27.78
N ARG A 242 24.95 8.14 26.86
CA ARG A 242 24.06 7.02 27.21
C ARG A 242 24.86 5.72 27.30
N LEU A 243 24.81 5.04 28.43
CA LEU A 243 25.54 3.81 28.71
C LEU A 243 24.62 2.63 29.06
N GLY A 244 23.32 2.74 28.76
CA GLY A 244 22.34 1.73 29.11
C GLY A 244 22.71 0.34 28.57
N ASN A 245 22.87 -0.63 29.46
CA ASN A 245 23.24 -2.02 29.12
C ASN A 245 24.60 -2.15 28.40
N ALA A 246 25.47 -1.15 28.46
CA ALA A 246 26.84 -1.29 27.99
C ALA A 246 27.63 -2.24 28.90
N ILE A 247 28.61 -2.95 28.34
CA ILE A 247 29.63 -3.66 29.13
C ILE A 247 30.77 -2.66 29.35
N TRP A 248 31.02 -2.31 30.61
CA TRP A 248 31.97 -1.29 31.00
C TRP A 248 33.42 -1.73 30.85
N ILE A 249 34.36 -0.82 31.12
CA ILE A 249 35.81 -1.06 30.95
C ILE A 249 36.35 -2.20 31.81
N ASP A 250 35.71 -2.47 32.95
CA ASP A 250 36.02 -3.56 33.89
C ASP A 250 35.22 -4.86 33.61
N GLY A 251 34.39 -4.85 32.56
CA GLY A 251 33.54 -5.98 32.17
C GLY A 251 32.20 -6.06 32.89
N GLN A 252 31.86 -5.11 33.77
CA GLN A 252 30.55 -5.08 34.42
C GLN A 252 29.45 -4.53 33.49
N LEU A 253 28.21 -4.98 33.67
CA LEU A 253 27.07 -4.47 32.91
C LEU A 253 26.53 -3.18 33.56
N CYS A 254 26.44 -2.11 32.77
CA CYS A 254 25.81 -0.87 33.19
C CYS A 254 24.29 -1.00 33.21
N ALA A 255 23.65 -0.42 34.22
CA ALA A 255 22.19 -0.37 34.33
C ALA A 255 21.57 0.38 33.15
N PRO A 256 20.30 0.08 32.76
CA PRO A 256 19.65 0.67 31.58
C PRO A 256 19.59 2.21 31.55
N HIS A 257 19.62 2.86 32.71
CA HIS A 257 19.51 4.32 32.87
C HIS A 257 20.86 5.01 33.12
N SER A 258 21.98 4.32 32.88
CA SER A 258 23.32 4.88 33.05
C SER A 258 23.55 6.04 32.08
N ILE A 259 23.79 7.24 32.62
CA ILE A 259 24.07 8.45 31.85
C ILE A 259 25.33 9.12 32.39
N GLY A 260 26.31 9.31 31.52
CA GLY A 260 27.62 9.91 31.77
C GLY A 260 28.58 9.09 32.62
N TYR A 261 28.08 8.15 33.42
CA TYR A 261 28.87 7.14 34.12
C TYR A 261 28.10 5.82 34.16
N CYS A 262 28.83 4.72 34.32
CA CYS A 262 28.24 3.39 34.45
C CYS A 262 27.69 3.20 35.86
N ILE A 263 26.37 3.01 35.97
CA ILE A 263 25.71 2.64 37.22
C ILE A 263 25.69 1.11 37.27
N THR A 264 26.31 0.50 38.27
CA THR A 264 26.38 -0.96 38.39
C THR A 264 25.21 -1.47 39.25
N VAL A 265 24.73 -2.68 38.99
CA VAL A 265 23.51 -3.21 39.62
C VAL A 265 23.65 -3.33 41.15
N ASP A 266 24.86 -3.55 41.67
CA ASP A 266 25.12 -3.58 43.13
C ASP A 266 24.92 -2.22 43.81
N SER A 267 24.91 -1.11 43.06
CA SER A 267 24.63 0.23 43.63
C SER A 267 23.12 0.52 43.79
N GLN A 268 22.26 -0.41 43.37
CA GLN A 268 20.82 -0.38 43.59
C GLN A 268 20.44 -1.38 44.70
N GLU A 269 20.87 -1.14 45.94
CA GLU A 269 20.20 -1.71 47.12
C GLU A 269 18.93 -0.88 47.45
N PRO A 270 17.89 -1.51 48.05
CA PRO A 270 16.46 -1.27 47.78
C PRO A 270 15.88 0.09 48.20
#